data_AF-A0A0F9K2I1-F1
#
_entry.id   AF-A0A0F9K2I1-F1
#
_cell.length_a   1.000
_cell.length_b   1.000
_cell.length_c   1.000
_cell.angle_alpha   90.00
_cell.angle_beta   90.00
_cell.angle_gamma   90.00
#
_symmetry.space_group_name_H-M   'P 1'
#
loop_
_entity.id
_entity.type
_entity.pdbx_description
1 polymer ?
#
loop_
_entity_poly.entity_id
_entity_poly.type
_entity_poly.pdbx_seq_one_letter_code
_entity_poly.pdbx_strand_id
1 'polypeptide(L)'
;MEPKDGCLPSDKFDVILVPTVGISRDGYRLGYGYGYYDRFLAKRKVVTIALTYAKQVVKSVPSSEDDVRINWIVTEDEFFKTS
;
A
#
# COMPACT_ATOMS: atom_id res chain seq x y z
N MET A 1 -3.79 -17.19 -6.76
CA MET A 1 -4.73 -17.24 -7.90
C MET A 1 -4.63 -15.89 -8.58
N GLU A 2 -4.18 -15.86 -9.83
CA GLU A 2 -4.15 -14.64 -10.65
C GLU A 2 -5.38 -14.63 -11.59
N PRO A 3 -5.79 -13.46 -12.11
CA PRO A 3 -6.83 -13.39 -13.13
C PRO A 3 -6.49 -14.30 -14.33
N LYS A 4 -7.51 -14.91 -14.94
CA LYS A 4 -7.33 -15.70 -16.17
C LYS A 4 -6.83 -14.81 -17.31
N ASP A 5 -6.08 -15.42 -18.22
CA ASP A 5 -5.67 -14.77 -19.46
C ASP A 5 -6.88 -14.19 -20.21
N GLY A 6 -6.71 -13.00 -20.78
CA GLY A 6 -7.78 -12.25 -21.47
C GLY A 6 -8.60 -11.31 -20.58
N CYS A 7 -8.37 -11.31 -19.26
CA CYS A 7 -8.91 -10.27 -18.38
C CYS A 7 -8.13 -8.96 -18.59
N LEU A 8 -8.66 -8.06 -19.41
CA LEU A 8 -8.02 -6.77 -19.68
C LEU A 8 -8.03 -5.90 -18.42
N PRO A 9 -6.88 -5.39 -17.96
CA PRO A 9 -6.83 -4.50 -16.81
C PRO A 9 -7.51 -3.16 -17.16
N SER A 10 -8.34 -2.66 -16.24
CA SER A 10 -8.74 -1.25 -16.25
C SER A 10 -7.54 -0.40 -15.80
N ASP A 11 -7.28 0.72 -16.47
CA ASP A 11 -6.31 1.71 -15.98
C ASP A 11 -6.93 2.73 -15.01
N LYS A 12 -8.25 2.68 -14.81
CA LYS A 12 -8.98 3.54 -13.89
C LYS A 12 -9.24 2.81 -12.59
N PHE A 13 -8.62 3.32 -11.52
CA PHE A 13 -8.82 2.86 -10.15
C PHE A 13 -9.12 4.07 -9.27
N ASP A 14 -10.20 4.01 -8.51
CA ASP A 14 -10.50 5.01 -7.47
C ASP A 14 -9.78 4.66 -6.16
N VAL A 15 -9.69 3.36 -5.86
CA VAL A 15 -9.10 2.81 -4.64
C VAL A 15 -8.26 1.57 -4.97
N ILE A 16 -7.10 1.44 -4.33
CA ILE A 16 -6.27 0.23 -4.36
C ILE A 16 -5.97 -0.21 -2.93
N LEU A 17 -6.25 -1.48 -2.65
CA LEU A 17 -5.75 -2.16 -1.45
C LEU A 17 -4.29 -2.58 -1.68
N VAL A 18 -3.39 -2.06 -0.87
CA VAL A 18 -1.95 -2.30 -1.00
C VAL A 18 -1.50 -3.30 0.06
N PRO A 19 -0.98 -4.47 -0.32
CA PRO A 19 -0.46 -5.44 0.63
C PRO A 19 0.83 -4.91 1.29
N THR A 20 1.02 -5.26 2.56
CA THR A 20 2.20 -4.87 3.33
C THR A 20 2.59 -5.95 4.35
N VAL A 21 3.89 -6.08 4.60
CA VAL A 21 4.47 -6.91 5.67
C VAL A 21 4.52 -6.12 6.98
N GLY A 22 4.76 -4.81 6.90
CA GLY A 22 4.76 -3.89 8.03
C GLY A 22 4.71 -2.45 7.55
N ILE A 23 4.10 -1.57 8.31
CA ILE A 23 3.84 -0.19 7.89
C ILE A 23 4.06 0.78 9.05
N SER A 24 4.62 1.95 8.79
CA SER A 24 4.68 3.03 9.78
C SER A 24 3.37 3.81 9.81
N ARG A 25 3.09 4.52 10.91
CA ARG A 25 1.92 5.42 10.99
C ARG A 25 2.00 6.57 9.97
N ASP A 26 3.20 6.87 9.50
CA ASP A 26 3.45 7.79 8.38
C ASP A 26 3.27 7.13 7.01
N GLY A 27 2.74 5.91 6.91
CA GLY A 27 2.38 5.30 5.63
C GLY A 27 3.55 4.79 4.79
N TYR A 28 4.77 4.76 5.35
CA TYR A 28 5.89 4.03 4.75
C TYR A 28 5.70 2.54 5.00
N ARG A 29 5.78 1.74 3.94
CA ARG A 29 5.45 0.32 3.99
C ARG A 29 6.63 -0.54 3.59
N LEU A 30 6.74 -1.70 4.22
CA LEU A 30 7.62 -2.78 3.83
C LEU A 30 6.83 -3.77 3.00
N GLY A 31 7.22 -3.96 1.74
CA GLY A 31 6.70 -5.02 0.87
C GLY A 31 7.62 -6.24 0.85
N TYR A 32 7.43 -7.13 -0.12
CA TYR A 32 8.27 -8.31 -0.32
C TYR A 32 9.60 -8.04 -1.06
N GLY A 33 10.02 -6.77 -1.20
CA GLY A 33 11.36 -6.41 -1.70
C GLY A 33 11.52 -6.14 -3.20
N TYR A 34 10.48 -6.31 -4.02
CA TYR A 34 10.60 -6.10 -5.49
C TYR A 34 10.20 -4.72 -6.00
N GLY A 35 9.73 -3.81 -5.11
CA GLY A 35 9.31 -2.45 -5.47
C GLY A 35 8.17 -2.39 -6.51
N TYR A 36 7.39 -3.46 -6.65
CA TYR A 36 6.32 -3.56 -7.66
C TYR A 36 5.27 -2.45 -7.46
N TYR A 37 4.78 -2.32 -6.22
CA TYR A 37 3.75 -1.34 -5.89
C TYR A 37 4.26 0.10 -5.94
N ASP A 38 5.54 0.36 -5.65
CA ASP A 38 6.11 1.71 -5.80
C ASP A 38 6.10 2.13 -7.26
N ARG A 39 6.59 1.28 -8.17
CA ARG A 39 6.53 1.53 -9.62
C ARG A 39 5.10 1.64 -10.14
N PHE A 40 4.20 0.80 -9.62
CA PHE A 40 2.80 0.81 -10.02
C PHE A 40 2.08 2.09 -9.53
N LEU A 41 2.33 2.55 -8.31
CA LEU A 41 1.62 3.68 -7.73
C LEU A 41 2.24 5.04 -8.10
N ALA A 42 3.53 5.12 -8.42
CA ALA A 42 4.26 6.38 -8.63
C ALA A 42 3.60 7.38 -9.61
N LYS A 43 2.87 6.88 -10.62
CA LYS A 43 2.22 7.71 -11.65
C LYS A 43 0.69 7.75 -11.54
N ARG A 44 0.11 7.17 -10.49
CA ARG A 44 -1.34 7.01 -10.34
C ARG A 44 -1.88 7.93 -9.25
N LYS A 45 -2.91 8.72 -9.58
CA LYS A 45 -3.71 9.46 -8.60
C LYS A 45 -4.85 8.57 -8.15
N VAL A 46 -4.62 7.80 -7.08
CA VAL A 46 -5.53 6.79 -6.57
C VAL A 46 -5.46 6.78 -5.04
N VAL A 47 -6.59 6.51 -4.39
CA VAL A 47 -6.60 6.34 -2.94
C VAL A 47 -6.00 4.99 -2.60
N THR A 48 -4.94 4.99 -1.79
CA THR A 48 -4.28 3.76 -1.34
C THR A 48 -4.68 3.45 0.10
N ILE A 49 -5.02 2.18 0.34
CA ILE A 49 -5.40 1.69 1.66
C ILE A 49 -4.56 0.46 1.98
N ALA A 50 -3.87 0.46 3.11
CA ALA A 50 -3.26 -0.74 3.68
C ALA A 50 -4.25 -1.38 4.65
N LEU A 51 -4.64 -2.62 4.35
CA LEU A 51 -5.38 -3.47 5.27
C LEU A 51 -4.36 -4.39 5.96
N THR A 52 -4.14 -4.19 7.25
CA THR A 52 -3.04 -4.84 7.97
C THR A 52 -3.40 -5.05 9.43
N TYR A 53 -2.73 -5.97 10.12
CA TYR A 53 -2.97 -6.14 11.56
C TYR A 53 -2.33 -5.02 12.38
N ALA A 54 -2.90 -4.69 13.53
CA ALA A 54 -2.35 -3.69 14.45
C ALA A 54 -0.88 -3.99 14.82
N LYS A 55 -0.52 -5.27 14.98
CA LYS A 55 0.86 -5.73 15.25
C LYS A 55 1.85 -5.47 14.10
N GLN A 56 1.37 -5.22 12.89
CA GLN A 56 2.20 -4.89 11.72
C GLN A 56 2.39 -3.38 11.56
N VAL A 57 1.69 -2.57 12.36
CA VAL A 57 1.94 -1.13 12.47
C VAL A 57 3.14 -0.92 13.38
N VAL A 58 4.27 -0.56 12.79
CA VAL A 58 5.56 -0.42 13.48
C VAL A 58 5.95 1.04 13.64
N LYS A 59 6.91 1.33 14.52
CA LYS A 59 7.38 2.69 14.78
C LYS A 59 7.97 3.35 13.53
N SER A 60 8.74 2.60 12.75
CA SER A 60 9.36 3.08 11.52
C SER A 60 9.63 1.92 10.56
N VAL A 61 9.67 2.25 9.28
CA VAL A 61 10.06 1.35 8.19
C VAL A 61 11.20 2.03 7.42
N PRO A 62 12.27 1.32 7.05
CA PRO A 62 13.28 1.88 6.15
C PRO A 62 12.64 2.33 4.84
N SER A 63 12.87 3.57 4.44
CA SER A 63 12.26 4.16 3.24
C SER A 63 13.29 4.90 2.39
N SER A 64 13.04 4.93 1.08
CA SER A 64 13.78 5.71 0.08
C SER A 64 12.91 6.85 -0.45
N GLU A 65 13.52 7.81 -1.16
CA GLU A 65 12.82 8.96 -1.75
C GLU A 65 11.77 8.54 -2.81
N ASP A 66 12.00 7.41 -3.48
CA ASP A 66 11.12 6.87 -4.52
C ASP A 66 9.92 6.07 -3.96
N ASP A 67 9.85 5.86 -2.64
CA ASP A 67 8.79 5.05 -2.03
C ASP A 67 7.46 5.81 -1.96
N VAL A 68 6.40 5.17 -2.44
CA VAL A 68 5.06 5.77 -2.43
C VAL A 68 4.38 5.52 -1.09
N ARG A 69 4.01 6.60 -0.40
CA ARG A 69 3.29 6.52 0.88
C ARG A 69 1.84 6.06 0.68
N ILE A 70 1.37 5.21 1.59
CA ILE A 70 -0.03 4.80 1.66
C ILE A 70 -0.87 5.92 2.28
N ASN A 71 -2.10 6.16 1.81
CA ASN A 71 -2.95 7.24 2.33
C ASN A 71 -3.74 6.86 3.59
N TRP A 72 -4.20 5.61 3.68
CA TRP A 72 -5.01 5.12 4.80
C TRP A 72 -4.49 3.80 5.33
N ILE A 73 -4.53 3.65 6.64
CA ILE A 73 -4.22 2.41 7.33
C ILE A 73 -5.46 1.96 8.07
N VAL A 74 -5.86 0.71 7.84
CA VAL A 74 -7.00 0.07 8.49
C VAL A 74 -6.51 -1.19 9.17
N THR A 75 -6.77 -1.29 10.47
CA THR A 75 -6.50 -2.46 11.30
C THR A 75 -7.78 -2.99 11.94
N GLU A 76 -7.65 -4.07 12.69
CA GLU A 76 -8.73 -4.62 13.51
C GLU A 76 -9.14 -3.70 14.67
N ASP A 77 -8.28 -2.74 15.06
CA ASP A 77 -8.48 -1.85 16.20
C ASP A 77 -8.90 -0.43 15.80
N GLU A 78 -8.36 0.09 14.69
CA GLU A 78 -8.53 1.48 14.29
C GLU A 78 -8.41 1.69 12.77
N PHE A 79 -8.84 2.86 12.30
CA PHE A 79 -8.54 3.35 10.96
C PHE A 79 -8.12 4.81 11.01
N PHE A 80 -7.09 5.17 10.24
CA PHE A 80 -6.59 6.54 10.22
C PHE A 80 -5.94 6.89 8.88
N LYS A 81 -5.94 8.20 8.60
CA LYS A 81 -5.24 8.77 7.44
C LYS A 81 -3.79 9.07 7.84
N THR A 82 -2.86 8.78 6.95
CA THR A 82 -1.44 9.08 7.16
C THR A 82 -1.17 10.56 6.81
N SER A 83 -0.33 11.22 7.60
CA SER A 83 -0.04 12.67 7.50
C SER A 83 0.96 13.04 6.41
#